data_AF-A0A6I9PY32-F1
#
_entry.id   AF-A0A6I9PY32-F1
#
_cell.length_a   1.000
_cell.length_b   1.000
_cell.length_c   1.000
_cell.angle_alpha   90.00
_cell.angle_beta   90.00
_cell.angle_gamma   90.00
#
_symmetry.space_group_name_H-M   'P 1'
#
loop_
_entity.id
_entity.type
_entity.pdbx_description
1 polymer ?
#
loop_
_entity_poly.entity_id
_entity_poly.type
_entity_poly.pdbx_seq_one_letter_code
_entity_poly.pdbx_strand_id
1 'polypeptide(L)'
;MQPVEAQKGVSTKSQLLDSLKVYLNNKSRLQPIIGLGSIIECVKAGTHNKEILFLCEVCVCQLNKADMRNHIMGSLHRYNYIKAWHPHLVSEWKEKSDLSKLAWPLMEMAKTLEEKEGPGDVQQ
;
A
#
# COMPACT_ATOMS: atom_id res chain seq x y z
N MET A 1 28.68 -38.26 -5.58
CA MET A 1 27.46 -37.75 -4.94
C MET A 1 27.62 -36.25 -4.79
N GLN A 2 26.81 -35.46 -5.49
CA GLN A 2 26.90 -33.99 -5.49
C GLN A 2 26.31 -33.42 -4.19
N PRO A 3 26.83 -32.30 -3.66
CA PRO A 3 26.18 -31.60 -2.56
C PRO A 3 24.96 -30.83 -3.07
N VAL A 4 23.85 -30.98 -2.35
CA VAL A 4 22.64 -30.15 -2.48
C VAL A 4 22.99 -28.72 -2.12
N GLU A 5 22.88 -27.79 -3.08
CA GLU A 5 23.03 -26.37 -2.84
C GLU A 5 21.83 -25.84 -2.03
N ALA A 6 22.16 -25.22 -0.90
CA ALA A 6 21.20 -24.64 0.02
C ALA A 6 20.39 -23.53 -0.66
N GLN A 7 19.07 -23.63 -0.54
CA GLN A 7 18.11 -22.62 -0.98
C GLN A 7 18.45 -21.28 -0.31
N LYS A 8 18.88 -20.32 -1.13
CA LYS A 8 19.19 -18.95 -0.73
C LYS A 8 17.91 -18.31 -0.19
N GLY A 9 17.89 -18.04 1.12
CA GLY A 9 16.74 -17.52 1.86
C GLY A 9 16.04 -16.37 1.13
N VAL A 10 14.72 -16.46 1.07
CA VAL A 10 13.85 -15.36 0.67
C VAL A 10 14.19 -14.15 1.55
N SER A 11 14.54 -13.03 0.93
CA SER A 11 14.68 -11.76 1.64
C SER A 11 13.34 -11.47 2.31
N THR A 12 13.31 -11.52 3.64
CA THR A 12 12.13 -11.30 4.52
C THR A 12 11.64 -9.85 4.54
N LYS A 13 12.00 -9.08 3.51
CA LYS A 13 11.82 -7.64 3.46
C LYS A 13 11.10 -7.25 2.18
N SER A 14 9.96 -6.59 2.34
CA SER A 14 9.15 -6.08 1.24
C SER A 14 9.93 -5.07 0.39
N GLN A 15 9.95 -5.28 -0.93
CA GLN A 15 10.54 -4.33 -1.86
C GLN A 15 9.77 -3.03 -1.95
N LEU A 16 8.45 -3.06 -1.74
CA LEU A 16 7.65 -1.85 -1.69
C LEU A 16 8.01 -1.02 -0.46
N LEU A 17 8.03 -1.65 0.73
CA LEU A 17 8.40 -0.97 1.97
C LEU A 17 9.82 -0.37 1.88
N ASP A 18 10.76 -1.11 1.31
CA ASP A 18 12.12 -0.62 1.05
C ASP A 18 12.13 0.63 0.16
N SER A 19 11.32 0.63 -0.90
CA SER A 19 11.21 1.80 -1.79
C SER A 19 10.54 3.02 -1.14
N LEU A 20 9.73 2.79 -0.09
CA LEU A 20 9.03 3.84 0.65
C LEU A 20 9.82 4.35 1.86
N LYS A 21 10.86 3.64 2.31
CA LYS A 21 11.57 3.94 3.55
C LYS A 21 12.07 5.39 3.66
N VAL A 22 12.68 5.92 2.60
CA VAL A 22 13.15 7.32 2.57
C VAL A 22 11.99 8.30 2.69
N TYR A 23 10.87 7.99 2.03
CA TYR A 23 9.66 8.81 2.09
C TYR A 23 9.04 8.80 3.49
N LEU A 24 8.82 7.61 4.06
CA LEU A 24 8.22 7.43 5.39
C LEU A 24 9.06 8.08 6.51
N ASN A 25 10.39 8.02 6.40
CA ASN A 25 11.30 8.63 7.37
C ASN A 25 11.34 10.17 7.28
N ASN A 26 10.81 10.77 6.20
CA ASN A 26 10.79 12.21 6.07
C ASN A 26 9.61 12.83 6.83
N LYS A 27 9.89 13.45 7.98
CA LYS A 27 8.88 14.13 8.82
C LYS A 27 8.20 15.34 8.15
N SER A 28 8.79 15.90 7.08
CA SER A 28 8.19 17.01 6.31
C SER A 28 7.41 16.54 5.08
N ARG A 29 7.20 15.23 4.92
CA ARG A 29 6.42 14.69 3.79
C ARG A 29 4.97 15.20 3.82
N LEU A 30 4.45 15.49 2.64
CA LEU A 30 3.11 16.09 2.48
C LEU A 30 2.00 15.06 2.29
N GLN A 31 2.30 13.88 1.74
CA GLN A 31 1.29 12.85 1.52
C GLN A 31 1.32 11.85 2.67
N PRO A 32 0.22 11.71 3.42
CA PRO A 32 0.06 10.59 4.34
C PRO A 32 -0.10 9.29 3.55
N ILE A 33 0.41 8.20 4.12
CA ILE A 33 0.26 6.84 3.63
C ILE A 33 -0.56 6.08 4.68
N ILE A 34 -1.63 5.43 4.24
CA ILE A 34 -2.45 4.56 5.08
C ILE A 34 -2.69 3.25 4.33
N GLY A 35 -2.99 2.18 5.08
CA GLY A 35 -3.44 0.93 4.49
C GLY A 35 -2.36 0.15 3.74
N LEU A 36 -1.07 0.28 4.11
CA LEU A 36 -0.04 -0.66 3.64
C LEU A 36 -0.37 -2.10 4.07
N GLY A 37 -1.09 -2.26 5.20
CA GLY A 37 -1.65 -3.53 5.66
C GLY A 37 -2.60 -4.22 4.66
N SER A 38 -3.17 -3.47 3.71
CA SER A 38 -4.04 -4.01 2.66
C SER A 38 -3.28 -4.31 1.35
N ILE A 39 -1.94 -4.23 1.38
CA ILE A 39 -1.08 -4.50 0.23
C ILE A 39 -0.37 -5.83 0.42
N ILE A 40 -0.52 -6.72 -0.55
CA ILE A 40 0.16 -8.03 -0.58
C ILE A 40 1.23 -7.99 -1.67
N GLU A 41 2.49 -8.23 -1.29
CA GLU A 41 3.63 -8.37 -2.19
C GLU A 41 3.81 -9.83 -2.60
N CYS A 42 3.49 -10.16 -3.84
CA CYS A 42 3.60 -11.51 -4.38
C CYS A 42 4.92 -11.68 -5.14
N VAL A 43 5.76 -12.62 -4.68
CA VAL A 43 7.02 -12.98 -5.37
C VAL A 43 6.82 -14.28 -6.12
N LYS A 44 6.99 -14.25 -7.45
CA LYS A 44 6.91 -15.46 -8.27
C LYS A 44 8.14 -16.35 -8.05
N ALA A 45 7.93 -17.54 -7.49
CA ALA A 45 8.99 -18.53 -7.34
C ALA A 45 9.27 -19.25 -8.68
N GLY A 46 10.55 -19.44 -9.02
CA GLY A 46 10.95 -20.35 -10.10
C GLY A 46 11.33 -19.72 -11.45
N THR A 47 11.32 -18.39 -11.60
CA THR A 47 11.82 -17.73 -12.81
C THR A 47 13.21 -17.11 -12.57
N HIS A 48 14.11 -17.20 -13.55
CA HIS A 48 15.43 -16.56 -13.51
C HIS A 48 15.36 -15.04 -13.27
N ASN A 49 14.21 -14.43 -13.58
CA ASN A 49 13.84 -13.06 -13.23
C ASN A 49 12.77 -13.10 -12.13
N LYS A 50 13.07 -12.54 -10.95
CA LYS A 50 12.06 -12.32 -9.89
C LYS A 50 11.04 -11.31 -10.41
N GLU A 51 9.89 -11.80 -10.86
CA GLU A 51 8.72 -10.96 -11.12
C GLU A 51 7.99 -10.72 -9.80
N ILE A 52 7.71 -9.45 -9.50
CA ILE A 52 7.03 -9.05 -8.28
C ILE A 52 5.80 -8.24 -8.66
N LEU A 53 4.68 -8.67 -8.12
CA LEU A 53 3.37 -8.07 -8.31
C LEU A 53 2.82 -7.69 -6.95
N PHE A 54 1.99 -6.66 -6.93
CA PHE A 54 1.38 -6.15 -5.70
C PHE A 54 -0.14 -6.17 -5.87
N LEU A 55 -0.82 -6.73 -4.88
CA LEU A 55 -2.28 -6.69 -4.79
C LEU A 55 -2.69 -5.65 -3.77
N CYS A 56 -3.68 -4.83 -4.09
CA CYS A 56 -4.36 -3.99 -3.12
C CYS A 56 -5.75 -4.57 -2.86
N GLU A 57 -5.99 -5.06 -1.65
CA GLU A 57 -7.24 -5.73 -1.30
C GLU A 57 -8.44 -4.79 -1.30
N VAL A 58 -8.27 -3.58 -0.76
CA VAL A 58 -9.35 -2.59 -0.68
C VAL A 58 -9.71 -1.98 -2.04
N CYS A 59 -8.77 -1.98 -2.99
CA CYS A 59 -9.00 -1.50 -4.35
C CYS A 59 -9.26 -2.60 -5.37
N VAL A 60 -9.09 -3.87 -4.97
CA VAL A 60 -9.28 -5.05 -5.81
C VAL A 60 -8.51 -4.93 -7.14
N CYS A 61 -7.21 -4.58 -7.05
CA CYS A 61 -6.36 -4.40 -8.23
C CYS A 61 -4.96 -4.99 -8.06
N GLN A 62 -4.33 -5.31 -9.19
CA GLN A 62 -2.95 -5.79 -9.29
C GLN A 62 -2.08 -4.74 -9.98
N LEU A 63 -0.92 -4.45 -9.43
CA LEU A 63 -0.01 -3.39 -9.90
C LEU A 63 1.45 -3.86 -9.85
N ASN A 64 2.30 -3.24 -10.68
CA ASN A 64 3.75 -3.34 -10.49
C ASN A 64 4.20 -2.37 -9.38
N LYS A 65 5.48 -2.42 -8.99
CA LYS A 65 6.05 -1.58 -7.92
C LYS A 65 5.90 -0.07 -8.16
N ALA A 66 6.09 0.39 -9.40
CA ALA A 66 6.05 1.82 -9.72
C ALA A 66 4.61 2.34 -9.59
N ASP A 67 3.65 1.61 -10.13
CA ASP A 67 2.24 1.96 -10.07
C ASP A 67 1.69 1.85 -8.65
N MET A 68 2.12 0.85 -7.87
CA MET A 68 1.72 0.69 -6.48
C MET A 68 2.14 1.89 -5.60
N ARG A 69 3.35 2.44 -5.80
CA ARG A 69 3.79 3.64 -5.07
C ARG A 69 2.89 4.85 -5.30
N ASN A 70 2.42 5.04 -6.53
CA ASN A 70 1.51 6.13 -6.85
C ASN A 70 0.07 5.83 -6.37
N HIS A 71 -0.34 4.56 -6.46
CA HIS A 71 -1.66 4.10 -6.05
C HIS A 71 -1.98 4.37 -4.57
N ILE A 72 -1.08 4.00 -3.65
CA ILE A 72 -1.30 4.13 -2.19
C ILE A 72 -1.44 5.58 -1.72
N MET A 73 -0.97 6.56 -2.52
CA MET A 73 -1.11 7.99 -2.23
C MET A 73 -2.36 8.60 -2.88
N GLY A 74 -3.10 7.85 -3.69
CA GLY A 74 -4.24 8.33 -4.45
C GLY A 74 -5.53 8.40 -3.63
N SER A 75 -6.45 9.29 -4.05
CA SER A 75 -7.77 9.45 -3.43
C SER A 75 -8.60 8.16 -3.43
N LEU A 76 -8.53 7.35 -4.50
CA LEU A 76 -9.27 6.10 -4.58
C LEU A 76 -8.85 5.12 -3.48
N HIS A 77 -7.54 4.93 -3.29
CA HIS A 77 -7.03 4.07 -2.23
C HIS A 77 -7.44 4.56 -0.86
N ARG A 78 -7.25 5.86 -0.58
CA ARG A 78 -7.65 6.48 0.69
C ARG A 78 -9.14 6.27 0.97
N TYR A 79 -10.00 6.54 0.00
CA TYR A 79 -11.43 6.35 0.15
C TYR A 79 -11.79 4.90 0.43
N ASN A 80 -11.24 3.95 -0.34
CA ASN A 80 -11.54 2.53 -0.17
C ASN A 80 -11.06 2.00 1.18
N TYR A 81 -9.85 2.38 1.63
CA TYR A 81 -9.35 2.02 2.95
C TYR A 81 -10.25 2.59 4.06
N ILE A 82 -10.58 3.90 3.99
CA ILE A 82 -11.43 4.55 4.99
C ILE A 82 -12.83 3.92 4.98
N LYS A 83 -13.40 3.63 3.81
CA LYS A 83 -14.72 2.96 3.70
C LYS A 83 -14.71 1.57 4.31
N ALA A 84 -13.63 0.80 4.11
CA ALA A 84 -13.52 -0.56 4.62
C ALA A 84 -13.33 -0.62 6.15
N TRP A 85 -12.46 0.25 6.70
CA TRP A 85 -12.00 0.15 8.09
C TRP A 85 -12.59 1.23 9.02
N HIS A 86 -13.01 2.38 8.48
CA HIS A 86 -13.60 3.50 9.22
C HIS A 86 -14.86 4.04 8.53
N PRO A 87 -15.86 3.19 8.23
CA PRO A 87 -17.01 3.56 7.38
C PRO A 87 -17.78 4.78 7.87
N HIS A 88 -17.77 5.04 9.18
CA HIS A 88 -18.42 6.21 9.78
C HIS A 88 -17.86 7.55 9.26
N LEU A 89 -16.57 7.62 8.92
CA LEU A 89 -15.90 8.84 8.44
C LEU A 89 -16.34 9.28 7.04
N VAL A 90 -16.87 8.35 6.24
CA VAL A 90 -17.32 8.59 4.86
C VAL A 90 -18.79 8.22 4.66
N SER A 91 -19.55 8.07 5.74
CA SER A 91 -20.95 7.62 5.73
C SER A 91 -21.87 8.57 4.95
N GLU A 92 -21.57 9.86 4.93
CA GLU A 92 -22.33 10.87 4.19
C GLU A 92 -21.98 10.92 2.69
N TRP A 93 -20.93 10.22 2.27
CA TRP A 93 -20.43 10.28 0.90
C TRP A 93 -21.13 9.24 0.04
N LYS A 94 -21.76 9.70 -1.05
CA LYS A 94 -22.39 8.81 -2.03
C LYS A 94 -21.34 7.96 -2.72
N GLU A 95 -21.65 6.72 -3.07
CA GLU A 95 -20.70 5.80 -3.73
C GLU A 95 -20.15 6.33 -5.07
N LYS A 96 -20.87 7.23 -5.75
CA LYS A 96 -20.46 7.87 -7.01
C LYS A 96 -19.94 9.30 -6.82
N SER A 97 -19.51 9.64 -5.61
CA SER A 97 -18.92 10.96 -5.36
C SER A 97 -17.66 11.14 -6.18
N ASP A 98 -17.51 12.31 -6.77
CA ASP A 98 -16.31 12.67 -7.52
C ASP A 98 -15.12 12.80 -6.55
N LEU A 99 -14.26 11.78 -6.53
CA LEU A 99 -13.12 11.71 -5.62
C LEU A 99 -12.07 12.81 -5.87
N SER A 100 -12.09 13.47 -7.03
CA SER A 100 -11.21 14.61 -7.27
C SER A 100 -11.57 15.80 -6.37
N LYS A 101 -12.87 16.01 -6.13
CA LYS A 101 -13.38 17.04 -5.21
C LYS A 101 -13.17 16.69 -3.75
N LEU A 102 -13.02 15.39 -3.46
CA LEU A 102 -12.81 14.86 -2.12
C LEU A 102 -11.33 14.63 -1.79
N ALA A 103 -10.41 14.98 -2.70
CA ALA A 103 -8.99 14.70 -2.54
C ALA A 103 -8.40 15.34 -1.27
N TRP A 104 -8.77 16.58 -0.97
CA TRP A 104 -8.28 17.28 0.23
C TRP A 104 -8.89 16.73 1.53
N PRO A 105 -10.23 16.56 1.65
CA PRO A 105 -10.82 15.85 2.80
C PRO A 105 -10.24 14.44 3.04
N LEU A 106 -10.04 13.66 1.98
CA LEU A 106 -9.41 12.34 2.06
C LEU A 106 -7.97 12.42 2.57
N MET A 107 -7.22 13.45 2.16
CA MET A 107 -5.85 13.68 2.62
C MET A 107 -5.81 14.02 4.11
N GLU A 108 -6.71 14.87 4.59
CA GLU A 108 -6.79 15.20 6.01
C GLU A 108 -7.14 13.99 6.88
N MET A 109 -8.17 13.23 6.48
CA MET A 109 -8.53 12.01 7.19
C MET A 109 -7.39 10.99 7.19
N ALA A 110 -6.72 10.82 6.05
CA ALA A 110 -5.56 9.93 5.95
C ALA A 110 -4.42 10.37 6.87
N LYS A 111 -4.20 11.69 7.03
CA LYS A 111 -3.20 12.22 7.97
C LYS A 111 -3.54 11.86 9.41
N THR A 112 -4.78 12.10 9.83
CA THR A 112 -5.23 11.74 11.19
C THR A 112 -5.16 10.24 11.46
N LEU A 113 -5.50 9.40 10.47
CA LEU A 113 -5.43 7.95 10.61
C LEU A 113 -3.97 7.47 10.68
N GLU A 114 -3.10 7.97 9.81
CA GLU A 114 -1.68 7.63 9.84
C GLU A 114 -1.02 8.03 11.18
N GLU A 115 -1.39 9.17 11.77
CA GLU A 115 -0.92 9.58 13.10
C GLU A 115 -1.37 8.63 14.23
N LYS A 116 -2.56 8.03 14.10
CA LYS A 116 -3.15 7.14 15.11
C LYS A 116 -2.69 5.68 14.98
N GLU A 117 -2.63 5.19 13.75
CA GLU A 117 -2.48 3.76 13.43
C GLU A 117 -1.14 3.46 12.76
N GLY A 118 -0.45 4.50 12.27
CA GLY A 118 0.67 4.34 11.37
C GLY A 118 0.23 4.01 9.94
N PRO A 119 1.20 3.81 9.02
CA PRO A 119 0.92 3.46 7.64
C PRO A 119 0.51 1.99 7.46
N GLY A 120 0.77 1.13 8.46
CA GLY A 120 0.67 -0.33 8.39
C GLY A 120 1.91 -0.99 7.77
N ASP A 121 1.90 -2.32 7.72
CA ASP A 121 2.98 -3.14 7.16
C ASP A 121 2.51 -3.91 5.92
N VAL A 122 3.35 -3.96 4.88
CA VAL A 122 3.06 -4.72 3.65
C VAL A 122 3.07 -6.22 3.96
N GLN A 123 2.06 -6.95 3.48
CA GLN A 123 1.93 -8.40 3.63
C GLN A 123 2.75 -9.13 2.55
N GLN A 124 3.24 -10.36 2.82
CA GLN A 124 4.01 -11.19 1.88
C GLN A 124 3.52 -12.63 1.85
#